data_AF-A0A843CST2-F1
#
_entry.id   AF-A0A843CST2-F1
#
_cell.length_a   1.000
_cell.length_b   1.000
_cell.length_c   1.000
_cell.angle_alpha   90.00
_cell.angle_beta   90.00
_cell.angle_gamma   90.00
#
_symmetry.space_group_name_H-M   'P 1'
#
loop_
_entity.id
_entity.type
_entity.pdbx_description
1 polymer ?
#
loop_
_entity_poly.entity_id
_entity_poly.type
_entity_poly.pdbx_seq_one_letter_code
_entity_poly.pdbx_strand_id
1 'polypeptide(L)'
;MNGCKESSIIAGGINEVIAVTFDREGRANAAPIGIINRSGRCRLVLFKGTHTLENVLENGVFCANIVYDPVLYVKTAFEDIGGDGFTEECFTGESFMENFVEGEEKDCVLRFYRLKSAESCVLFKAVKTGESAESCIFELDFVSEKIIAPSVHPFNRGYAAVIDAAVHGTRYVISRSAELKS
;
A
#
# COMPACT_ATOMS: atom_id res chain seq x y z
N MET A 1 20.05 2.88 -5.85
CA MET A 1 18.95 3.30 -4.97
C MET A 1 18.18 4.40 -5.68
N ASN A 2 17.17 4.01 -6.46
CA ASN A 2 16.27 4.93 -7.14
C ASN A 2 14.90 4.81 -6.45
N GLY A 3 14.65 5.68 -5.48
CA GLY A 3 13.29 5.83 -4.93
C GLY A 3 12.30 6.25 -6.02
N CYS A 4 11.01 6.29 -5.67
CA CYS A 4 9.80 6.76 -6.38
C CYS A 4 9.83 7.71 -7.61
N LYS A 5 10.97 8.31 -8.00
CA LYS A 5 11.14 9.17 -9.19
C LYS A 5 10.57 8.58 -10.49
N GLU A 6 10.35 7.27 -10.54
CA GLU A 6 9.90 6.57 -11.75
C GLU A 6 8.38 6.35 -11.81
N SER A 7 7.62 6.54 -10.72
CA SER A 7 6.16 6.42 -10.79
C SER A 7 5.51 7.68 -11.37
N SER A 8 4.65 7.51 -12.37
CA SER A 8 3.81 8.60 -12.89
C SER A 8 2.54 8.84 -12.05
N ILE A 9 2.20 7.89 -11.18
CA ILE A 9 0.99 7.90 -10.35
C ILE A 9 1.22 8.58 -9.00
N ILE A 10 2.36 8.33 -8.34
CA ILE A 10 2.62 8.87 -6.99
C ILE A 10 3.14 10.30 -7.05
N ALA A 11 2.29 11.26 -6.71
CA ALA A 11 2.60 12.69 -6.70
C ALA A 11 3.43 13.11 -5.48
N GLY A 12 3.96 14.33 -5.48
CA GLY A 12 4.59 14.92 -4.29
C GLY A 12 3.58 15.20 -3.18
N GLY A 13 3.94 14.95 -1.92
CA GLY A 13 3.05 15.11 -0.77
C GLY A 13 2.71 13.78 -0.10
N ILE A 14 1.49 13.68 0.44
CA ILE A 14 0.95 12.43 0.98
C ILE A 14 -0.09 11.93 -0.02
N ASN A 15 0.09 10.71 -0.51
CA ASN A 15 -0.83 10.06 -1.43
C ASN A 15 -1.61 9.02 -0.63
N GLU A 16 -2.89 9.28 -0.42
CA GLU A 16 -3.80 8.33 0.21
C GLU A 16 -4.13 7.22 -0.79
N VAL A 17 -3.78 5.99 -0.45
CA VAL A 17 -3.97 4.79 -1.28
C VAL A 17 -4.57 3.67 -0.44
N ILE A 18 -5.05 2.62 -1.09
CA ILE A 18 -5.29 1.35 -0.41
C ILE A 18 -4.12 0.40 -0.71
N ALA A 19 -3.33 0.09 0.31
CA ALA A 19 -2.25 -0.87 0.22
C ALA A 19 -2.82 -2.29 0.24
N VAL A 20 -2.48 -3.08 -0.76
CA VAL A 20 -2.75 -4.53 -0.80
C VAL A 20 -1.46 -5.28 -0.51
N THR A 21 -1.55 -6.20 0.44
CA THR A 21 -0.48 -7.08 0.92
C THR A 21 -1.03 -8.50 1.00
N PHE A 22 -0.21 -9.49 1.31
CA PHE A 22 -0.66 -10.88 1.47
C PHE A 22 0.18 -11.61 2.52
N ASP A 23 -0.38 -12.62 3.15
CA ASP A 23 0.37 -13.49 4.08
C ASP A 23 1.07 -14.65 3.36
N ARG A 24 1.78 -15.50 4.10
CA ARG A 24 2.51 -16.66 3.56
C ARG A 24 1.62 -17.67 2.84
N GLU A 25 0.34 -17.72 3.19
CA GLU A 25 -0.65 -18.59 2.54
C GLU A 25 -1.30 -17.91 1.32
N GLY A 26 -0.87 -16.71 0.95
CA GLY A 26 -1.37 -15.94 -0.18
C GLY A 26 -2.72 -15.28 0.08
N ARG A 27 -3.17 -15.16 1.34
CA ARG A 27 -4.41 -14.45 1.64
C ARG A 27 -4.16 -12.96 1.61
N ALA A 28 -4.88 -12.25 0.75
CA ALA A 28 -4.72 -10.82 0.56
C ALA A 28 -5.37 -10.01 1.69
N ASN A 29 -4.71 -8.91 2.06
CA ASN A 29 -5.18 -7.91 3.02
C ASN A 29 -5.14 -6.52 2.35
N ALA A 30 -6.18 -5.70 2.57
CA ALA A 30 -6.26 -4.33 2.07
C ALA A 30 -6.42 -3.34 3.22
N ALA A 31 -5.60 -2.28 3.26
CA ALA A 31 -5.71 -1.23 4.27
C ALA A 31 -5.38 0.16 3.70
N PRO A 32 -6.06 1.25 4.13
CA PRO A 32 -5.69 2.61 3.77
C PRO A 32 -4.30 2.98 4.30
N ILE A 33 -3.45 3.53 3.43
CA ILE A 33 -2.08 3.93 3.74
C ILE A 33 -1.75 5.26 3.05
N GLY A 34 -1.08 6.15 3.79
CA GLY A 34 -0.49 7.36 3.21
C GLY A 34 0.95 7.12 2.74
N ILE A 35 1.19 7.17 1.43
CA ILE A 35 2.56 7.17 0.87
C ILE A 35 3.09 8.59 0.85
N ILE A 36 4.16 8.84 1.59
CA ILE A 36 4.77 10.16 1.70
C ILE A 36 5.89 10.28 0.66
N ASN A 37 5.68 11.12 -0.36
CA ASN A 37 6.68 11.44 -1.37
C ASN A 37 7.27 12.84 -1.14
N ARG A 38 8.57 12.90 -0.83
CA ARG A 38 9.31 14.16 -0.70
C ARG A 38 10.46 14.15 -1.70
N SER A 39 10.31 14.95 -2.77
CA SER A 39 11.33 15.12 -3.82
C SER A 39 11.76 13.80 -4.48
N GLY A 40 10.80 12.90 -4.71
CA GLY A 40 11.03 11.60 -5.35
C GLY A 40 11.51 10.49 -4.40
N ARG A 41 11.65 10.78 -3.11
CA ARG A 41 11.86 9.76 -2.07
C ARG A 41 10.52 9.43 -1.42
N CYS A 42 10.05 8.21 -1.69
CA CYS A 42 8.82 7.69 -1.10
C CYS A 42 9.12 6.93 0.19
N ARG A 43 8.30 7.19 1.21
CA ARG A 43 8.34 6.50 2.49
C ARG A 43 6.94 6.15 2.97
N LEU A 44 6.92 5.18 3.87
CA LEU A 44 5.76 4.49 4.38
C LEU A 44 5.95 4.31 5.89
N VAL A 45 4.91 4.57 6.68
CA VAL A 45 4.91 4.28 8.12
C VAL A 45 3.82 3.27 8.39
N LEU A 46 4.18 2.13 8.97
CA LEU A 46 3.24 1.05 9.31
C LEU A 46 3.22 0.84 10.81
N PHE A 47 2.03 0.74 11.38
CA PHE A 47 1.83 0.56 12.82
C PHE A 47 1.95 -0.91 13.22
N LYS A 48 2.49 -1.16 14.42
CA LYS A 48 2.60 -2.50 14.98
C LYS A 48 1.23 -3.10 15.26
N GLY A 49 1.14 -4.42 15.15
CA GLY A 49 -0.12 -5.16 15.31
C GLY A 49 -1.08 -5.07 14.12
N THR A 50 -0.64 -4.55 12.98
CA THR A 50 -1.42 -4.54 11.73
C THR A 50 -0.95 -5.65 10.79
N HIS A 51 -1.90 -6.30 10.11
CA HIS A 51 -1.59 -7.30 9.07
C HIS A 51 -0.73 -6.71 7.94
N THR A 52 -0.93 -5.43 7.62
CA THR A 52 -0.10 -4.74 6.62
C THR A 52 1.37 -4.69 7.02
N LEU A 53 1.69 -4.40 8.29
CA LEU A 53 3.08 -4.43 8.76
C LEU A 53 3.65 -5.85 8.71
N GLU A 54 2.92 -6.83 9.22
CA GLU A 54 3.34 -8.24 9.25
C GLU A 54 3.67 -8.72 7.84
N ASN A 55 2.76 -8.50 6.88
CA ASN A 55 2.93 -8.91 5.49
C ASN A 55 4.08 -8.17 4.79
N VAL A 56 4.29 -6.89 5.09
CA VAL A 56 5.41 -6.12 4.48
C VAL A 56 6.75 -6.54 5.05
N LEU A 57 6.84 -6.84 6.36
CA LEU A 57 8.06 -7.39 6.95
C LEU A 57 8.39 -8.78 6.39
N GLU A 58 7.36 -9.59 6.12
CA GLU A 58 7.52 -10.94 5.59
C GLU A 58 7.91 -10.95 4.11
N ASN A 59 7.18 -10.23 3.25
CA ASN A 59 7.33 -10.32 1.79
C ASN A 59 8.18 -9.19 1.19
N GLY A 60 8.40 -8.10 1.92
CA GLY A 60 9.15 -6.94 1.45
C GLY A 60 8.47 -6.14 0.33
N VAL A 61 7.21 -6.43 0.00
CA VAL A 61 6.46 -5.77 -1.08
C VAL A 61 5.02 -5.47 -0.69
N PHE A 62 4.43 -4.50 -1.38
CA PHE A 62 2.99 -4.24 -1.37
C PHE A 62 2.56 -3.53 -2.65
N CYS A 63 1.26 -3.61 -2.97
CA CYS A 63 0.67 -2.91 -4.11
C CYS A 63 -0.17 -1.72 -3.62
N ALA A 64 0.20 -0.51 -4.01
CA ALA A 64 -0.57 0.71 -3.77
C ALA A 64 -1.68 0.84 -4.82
N ASN A 65 -2.93 0.93 -4.40
CA ASN A 65 -4.08 1.01 -5.30
C ASN A 65 -4.70 2.41 -5.26
N ILE A 66 -4.86 2.99 -6.44
CA ILE A 66 -5.62 4.23 -6.63
C ILE A 66 -7.07 3.83 -6.92
N VAL A 67 -7.97 4.28 -6.04
CA VAL A 67 -9.40 4.01 -6.13
C VAL A 67 -10.13 5.32 -5.89
N TYR A 68 -11.24 5.53 -6.61
CA TYR A 68 -12.17 6.62 -6.36
C TYR A 68 -13.51 6.08 -5.81
N ASP A 69 -13.43 5.40 -4.67
CA ASP A 69 -14.59 4.90 -3.92
C ASP A 69 -14.36 5.18 -2.42
N PRO A 70 -14.97 6.23 -1.86
CA PRO A 70 -14.76 6.59 -0.46
C PRO A 70 -15.29 5.52 0.50
N VAL A 71 -16.27 4.71 0.07
CA VAL A 71 -16.80 3.60 0.89
C VAL A 71 -15.75 2.51 1.03
N LEU A 72 -14.94 2.27 -0.01
CA LEU A 72 -13.89 1.25 0.06
C LEU A 72 -12.77 1.65 1.03
N TYR A 73 -12.40 2.93 1.11
CA TYR A 73 -11.48 3.43 2.15
C TYR A 73 -12.02 3.19 3.55
N VAL A 74 -13.30 3.46 3.79
CA VAL A 74 -13.94 3.19 5.08
C VAL A 74 -13.98 1.70 5.38
N LYS A 75 -14.40 0.86 4.44
CA LYS A 75 -14.47 -0.59 4.64
C LYS A 75 -13.10 -1.16 5.00
N THR A 76 -12.09 -0.92 4.16
CA THR A 76 -10.73 -1.42 4.37
C THR A 76 -10.03 -0.82 5.61
N ALA A 77 -10.54 0.29 6.17
CA ALA A 77 -10.06 0.81 7.45
C ALA A 77 -10.55 -0.01 8.66
N PHE A 78 -11.71 -0.66 8.58
CA PHE A 78 -12.37 -1.28 9.73
C PHE A 78 -12.65 -2.78 9.56
N GLU A 79 -12.65 -3.28 8.33
CA GLU A 79 -13.07 -4.62 7.96
C GLU A 79 -12.19 -5.19 6.85
N ASP A 80 -12.02 -6.51 6.87
CA ASP A 80 -11.42 -7.24 5.76
C ASP A 80 -12.42 -7.35 4.61
N ILE A 81 -11.96 -7.07 3.39
CA ILE A 81 -12.76 -7.31 2.19
C ILE A 81 -12.62 -8.78 1.74
N GLY A 82 -13.67 -9.32 1.14
CA GLY A 82 -13.67 -10.68 0.61
C GLY A 82 -12.62 -10.91 -0.48
N GLY A 83 -12.21 -12.17 -0.65
CA GLY A 83 -11.20 -12.57 -1.65
C GLY A 83 -11.56 -12.21 -3.09
N ASP A 84 -12.84 -12.03 -3.41
CA ASP A 84 -13.35 -11.58 -4.70
C ASP A 84 -13.08 -10.09 -5.01
N GLY A 85 -12.70 -9.32 -4.00
CA GLY A 85 -12.25 -7.94 -4.11
C GLY A 85 -10.85 -7.78 -4.72
N PHE A 86 -10.10 -8.86 -4.87
CA PHE A 86 -8.72 -8.85 -5.33
C PHE A 86 -8.55 -9.41 -6.74
N THR A 87 -7.47 -9.02 -7.40
CA THR A 87 -6.98 -9.64 -8.62
C THR A 87 -5.51 -9.98 -8.42
N GLU A 88 -5.17 -11.25 -8.62
CA GLU A 88 -3.77 -11.69 -8.63
C GLU A 88 -3.09 -11.16 -9.89
N GLU A 89 -1.86 -10.68 -9.71
CA GLU A 89 -0.99 -10.19 -10.76
C GLU A 89 0.41 -10.79 -10.56
N CYS A 90 1.18 -10.83 -11.64
CA CYS A 90 2.54 -11.34 -11.66
C CYS A 90 3.47 -10.28 -12.24
N PHE A 91 4.65 -10.13 -11.66
CA PHE A 91 5.72 -9.32 -12.20
C PHE A 91 6.97 -10.17 -12.42
N THR A 92 7.56 -10.08 -13.60
CA THR A 92 8.85 -10.71 -13.96
C THR A 92 9.89 -9.63 -14.18
N GLY A 93 11.03 -9.73 -13.51
CA GLY A 93 12.11 -8.76 -13.67
C GLY A 93 13.37 -9.09 -12.87
N GLU A 94 14.53 -8.67 -13.38
CA GLU A 94 15.86 -8.97 -12.83
C GLU A 94 16.10 -8.39 -11.43
N SER A 95 15.35 -7.34 -11.03
CA SER A 95 15.56 -6.60 -9.76
C SER A 95 15.15 -7.36 -8.48
N PHE A 96 14.62 -8.58 -8.58
CA PHE A 96 14.29 -9.43 -7.42
C PHE A 96 15.35 -10.51 -7.12
N MET A 97 16.47 -10.52 -7.84
CA MET A 97 17.47 -11.60 -7.77
C MET A 97 18.45 -11.55 -6.58
N GLU A 98 18.40 -10.53 -5.71
CA GLU A 98 19.45 -10.33 -4.69
C GLU A 98 19.52 -11.41 -3.58
N ASN A 99 18.52 -12.29 -3.46
CA ASN A 99 18.45 -13.30 -2.40
C ASN A 99 18.39 -14.77 -2.90
N PHE A 100 18.58 -15.04 -4.19
CA PHE A 100 18.47 -16.41 -4.70
C PHE A 100 19.82 -17.14 -4.72
N VAL A 101 19.79 -18.38 -4.24
CA VAL A 101 20.89 -19.34 -4.28
C VAL A 101 21.15 -19.73 -5.74
N GLU A 102 22.41 -19.75 -6.14
CA GLU A 102 22.86 -20.16 -7.47
C GLU A 102 22.37 -21.59 -7.77
N GLY A 103 21.40 -21.74 -8.68
CA GLY A 103 20.91 -23.06 -9.13
C GLY A 103 19.39 -23.22 -9.36
N GLU A 104 18.54 -22.27 -8.96
CA GLU A 104 17.09 -22.34 -9.24
C GLU A 104 16.68 -21.56 -10.51
N GLU A 105 15.59 -22.00 -11.14
CA GLU A 105 15.10 -21.56 -12.45
C GLU A 105 15.01 -20.03 -12.61
N LYS A 106 15.43 -19.56 -13.79
CA LYS A 106 15.63 -18.14 -14.17
C LYS A 106 14.35 -17.30 -14.36
N ASP A 107 13.18 -17.82 -14.06
CA ASP A 107 11.92 -17.07 -14.16
C ASP A 107 11.40 -16.72 -12.76
N CYS A 108 12.05 -15.76 -12.10
CA CYS A 108 11.56 -15.19 -10.85
C CYS A 108 10.26 -14.42 -11.12
N VAL A 109 9.12 -15.03 -10.77
CA VAL A 109 7.80 -14.41 -10.83
C VAL A 109 7.41 -13.92 -9.44
N LEU A 110 7.38 -12.61 -9.24
CA LEU A 110 6.77 -12.03 -8.05
C LEU A 110 5.24 -12.04 -8.23
N ARG A 111 4.54 -12.83 -7.42
CA ARG A 111 3.08 -12.76 -7.30
C ARG A 111 2.68 -11.67 -6.32
N PHE A 112 1.64 -10.93 -6.66
CA PHE A 112 1.05 -9.93 -5.78
C PHE A 112 -0.44 -9.79 -6.09
N TYR A 113 -1.16 -9.06 -5.23
CA TYR A 113 -2.57 -8.77 -5.41
C TYR A 113 -2.77 -7.27 -5.56
N ARG A 114 -3.74 -6.89 -6.40
CA ARG A 114 -4.30 -5.54 -6.44
C ARG A 114 -5.80 -5.60 -6.19
N LEU A 115 -6.42 -4.45 -5.93
CA LEU A 115 -7.86 -4.35 -5.90
C LEU A 115 -8.45 -4.49 -7.31
N LYS A 116 -9.56 -5.21 -7.41
CA LYS A 116 -10.29 -5.37 -8.65
C LYS A 116 -10.87 -4.04 -9.15
N SER A 117 -11.25 -3.16 -8.23
CA SER A 117 -11.78 -1.82 -8.48
C SER A 117 -10.71 -0.73 -8.65
N ALA A 118 -9.42 -1.07 -8.62
CA ALA A 118 -8.35 -0.10 -8.80
C ALA A 118 -8.40 0.52 -10.21
N GLU A 119 -8.31 1.85 -10.28
CA GLU A 119 -8.15 2.58 -11.54
C GLU A 119 -6.71 2.54 -12.03
N SER A 120 -5.78 2.50 -11.08
CA SER A 120 -4.36 2.25 -11.31
C SER A 120 -3.71 1.67 -10.06
N CYS A 121 -2.55 1.03 -10.21
CA CYS A 121 -1.81 0.50 -9.09
C CYS A 121 -0.29 0.61 -9.29
N VAL A 122 0.45 0.67 -8.18
CA VAL A 122 1.91 0.73 -8.15
C VAL A 122 2.44 -0.34 -7.21
N LEU A 123 3.32 -1.20 -7.71
CA LEU A 123 4.03 -2.19 -6.91
C LEU A 123 5.30 -1.55 -6.35
N PHE A 124 5.48 -1.69 -5.03
CA PHE A 124 6.65 -1.21 -4.32
C PHE A 124 7.38 -2.34 -3.63
N LYS A 125 8.71 -2.26 -3.63
CA LYS A 125 9.56 -2.92 -2.63
C LYS A 125 9.70 -1.95 -1.45
N ALA A 126 9.55 -2.48 -0.24
CA ALA A 126 9.61 -1.73 0.99
C ALA A 126 10.84 -2.18 1.81
N VAL A 127 11.76 -1.25 2.05
CA VAL A 127 12.97 -1.49 2.84
C VAL A 127 12.83 -0.79 4.17
N LYS A 128 12.83 -1.56 5.27
CA LYS A 128 12.74 -0.99 6.62
C LYS A 128 13.99 -0.16 6.92
N THR A 129 13.80 1.12 7.25
CA THR A 129 14.90 2.06 7.55
C THR A 129 14.84 2.59 8.98
N GLY A 130 13.74 2.36 9.69
CA GLY A 130 13.61 2.77 11.08
C GLY A 130 12.47 2.06 11.80
N GLU A 131 12.47 2.19 13.12
CA GLU A 131 11.45 1.65 14.00
C GLU A 131 11.32 2.51 15.26
N SER A 132 10.10 2.58 15.79
CA SER A 132 9.76 3.14 17.09
C SER A 132 9.04 2.08 17.94
N ALA A 133 8.61 2.46 19.14
CA ALA A 133 7.78 1.57 19.97
C ALA A 133 6.51 1.13 19.24
N GLU A 134 5.88 2.02 18.46
CA GLU A 134 4.53 1.84 17.89
C GLU A 134 4.51 1.58 16.38
N SER A 135 5.61 1.83 15.66
CA SER A 135 5.63 1.79 14.20
C SER A 135 6.98 1.46 13.58
N CYS A 136 6.96 1.02 12.32
CA CYS A 136 8.13 0.87 11.47
C CYS A 136 8.10 1.88 10.32
N ILE A 137 9.27 2.38 9.92
CA ILE A 137 9.46 3.29 8.79
C ILE A 137 10.12 2.51 7.67
N PHE A 138 9.58 2.66 6.46
CA PHE A 138 10.09 2.03 5.25
C PHE A 138 10.40 3.08 4.19
N GLU A 139 11.52 2.92 3.50
CA GLU A 139 11.74 3.54 2.19
C GLU A 139 11.19 2.65 1.09
N LEU A 140 10.69 3.28 0.03
CA LEU A 140 10.01 2.61 -1.06
C LEU A 140 10.79 2.72 -2.37
N ASP A 141 11.14 1.56 -2.92
CA ASP A 141 11.68 1.42 -4.26
C ASP A 141 10.55 1.05 -5.22
N PHE A 142 10.43 1.81 -6.30
CA PHE A 142 9.46 1.55 -7.36
C PHE A 142 9.81 0.24 -8.07
N VAL A 143 8.79 -0.57 -8.37
CA VAL A 143 8.94 -1.83 -9.12
C VAL A 143 8.22 -1.75 -10.45
N SER A 144 6.93 -1.46 -10.42
CA SER A 144 6.10 -1.34 -11.62
C SER A 144 4.82 -0.56 -11.33
N GLU A 145 4.18 -0.06 -12.38
CA GLU A 145 2.84 0.50 -12.29
C GLU A 145 1.95 0.04 -13.43
N LYS A 146 0.65 0.08 -13.19
CA LYS A 146 -0.38 -0.31 -14.16
C LYS A 146 -1.52 0.69 -14.11
N ILE A 147 -1.82 1.29 -15.24
CA ILE A 147 -3.05 2.07 -15.46
C ILE A 147 -4.10 1.10 -16.00
N ILE A 148 -5.22 0.98 -15.31
CA ILE A 148 -6.22 -0.08 -15.56
C ILE A 148 -7.42 0.51 -16.30
N ALA A 149 -8.14 1.41 -15.64
CA ALA A 149 -9.35 2.04 -16.16
C ALA A 149 -9.52 3.43 -15.53
N PRO A 150 -8.62 4.39 -15.87
CA PRO A 150 -8.64 5.71 -15.26
C PRO A 150 -9.90 6.48 -15.66
N SER A 151 -10.50 7.18 -14.70
CA SER A 151 -11.60 8.10 -14.93
C SER A 151 -11.24 9.51 -14.46
N VAL A 152 -11.86 10.53 -15.07
CA VAL A 152 -11.70 11.91 -14.63
C VAL A 152 -12.64 12.17 -13.47
N HIS A 153 -12.07 12.45 -12.30
CA HIS A 153 -12.83 12.76 -11.10
C HIS A 153 -12.73 14.25 -10.77
N PRO A 154 -13.86 14.99 -10.73
CA PRO A 154 -13.83 16.35 -10.21
C PRO A 154 -13.45 16.32 -8.73
N PHE A 155 -12.64 17.28 -8.30
CA PHE A 155 -12.28 17.39 -6.89
C PHE A 155 -13.55 17.54 -6.02
N ASN A 156 -13.74 16.58 -5.11
CA ASN A 156 -14.91 16.50 -4.25
C ASN A 156 -14.50 16.62 -2.79
N ARG A 157 -14.94 17.70 -2.12
CA ARG A 157 -14.61 17.92 -0.70
C ARG A 157 -15.24 16.89 0.23
N GLY A 158 -16.38 16.32 -0.13
CA GLY A 158 -17.03 15.24 0.63
C GLY A 158 -16.20 13.96 0.57
N TYR A 159 -15.64 13.63 -0.60
CA TYR A 159 -14.71 12.51 -0.76
C TYR A 159 -13.48 12.67 0.15
N ALA A 160 -12.83 13.83 0.10
CA ALA A 160 -11.68 14.13 0.96
C ALA A 160 -12.03 14.03 2.45
N ALA A 161 -13.18 14.58 2.86
CA ALA A 161 -13.64 14.51 4.24
C ALA A 161 -13.90 13.07 4.72
N VAL A 162 -14.37 12.17 3.85
CA VAL A 162 -14.56 10.75 4.20
C VAL A 162 -13.22 10.05 4.42
N ILE A 163 -12.22 10.33 3.57
CA ILE A 163 -10.87 9.78 3.76
C ILE A 163 -10.29 10.27 5.09
N ASP A 164 -10.34 11.58 5.36
CA ASP A 164 -9.88 12.15 6.62
C ASP A 164 -10.61 11.51 7.82
N ALA A 165 -11.92 11.35 7.73
CA ALA A 165 -12.72 10.72 8.78
C ALA A 165 -12.36 9.24 9.00
N ALA A 166 -12.06 8.48 7.95
CA ALA A 166 -11.61 7.09 8.08
C ALA A 166 -10.25 7.01 8.78
N VAL A 167 -9.29 7.88 8.42
CA VAL A 167 -7.99 7.99 9.09
C VAL A 167 -8.14 8.38 10.56
N HIS A 168 -9.02 9.32 10.89
CA HIS A 168 -9.30 9.69 12.27
C HIS A 168 -10.01 8.58 13.05
N GLY A 169 -10.94 7.87 12.42
CA GLY A 169 -11.67 6.78 13.04
C GLY A 169 -10.78 5.58 13.38
N THR A 170 -9.84 5.20 12.52
CA THR A 170 -8.87 4.12 12.83
C THR A 170 -7.96 4.49 14.01
N ARG A 171 -7.51 5.76 14.08
CA ARG A 171 -6.76 6.26 15.25
C ARG A 171 -7.57 6.20 16.53
N TYR A 172 -8.87 6.49 16.51
CA TYR A 172 -9.73 6.36 17.68
C TYR A 172 -9.81 4.90 18.18
N VAL A 173 -9.98 3.95 17.25
CA VAL A 173 -10.06 2.51 17.57
C VAL A 173 -8.73 2.00 18.13
N ILE A 174 -7.60 2.40 17.54
CA ILE A 174 -6.24 1.98 17.96
C ILE A 174 -5.85 2.61 19.31
N SER A 175 -6.17 3.89 19.54
CA SER A 175 -5.65 4.63 20.68
C SER A 175 -6.44 4.45 21.98
N ARG A 176 -7.74 4.11 21.94
CA ARG A 176 -8.65 4.09 23.11
C ARG A 176 -8.55 5.33 24.03
N SER A 177 -7.97 6.44 23.57
CA SER A 177 -7.78 7.66 24.34
C SER A 177 -8.78 8.72 23.89
N ALA A 178 -9.51 9.25 24.87
CA ALA A 178 -10.61 10.20 24.71
C ALA A 178 -10.17 11.62 24.27
N GLU A 179 -8.97 11.78 23.72
CA GLU A 179 -8.40 13.07 23.37
C GLU A 179 -8.22 13.14 21.85
N LEU A 180 -9.26 13.60 21.16
CA LEU A 180 -9.22 14.35 19.90
C LEU A 180 -10.65 14.75 19.49
N LYS A 181 -11.47 15.16 20.47
CA LYS A 181 -12.73 15.88 20.23
C LYS A 181 -12.49 17.38 20.39
N SER A 182 -11.76 17.99 19.47
CA SER A 182 -11.81 19.44 19.24
C SER A 182 -11.17 19.81 17.92
#